data_AF-A0A484ZRQ3-F1
#
_entry.id   AF-A0A484ZRQ3-F1
#
_cell.length_a   1.000
_cell.length_b   1.000
_cell.length_c   1.000
_cell.angle_alpha   90.00
_cell.angle_beta   90.00
_cell.angle_gamma   90.00
#
_symmetry.space_group_name_H-M   'P 1'
#
loop_
_entity.id
_entity.type
_entity.pdbx_description
1 polymer ?
#
loop_
_entity_poly.entity_id
_entity_poly.type
_entity_poly.pdbx_seq_one_letter_code
_entity_poly.pdbx_strand_id
1 'polypeptide(L)'
;MDAFANQSIILDNSAAVDNSLGAKLTGEGGFSINATGTVRIGNAASDYKGETDLNRGNLVLITDHSLGHTSELNMLASTSLDLNGNRQTVGSLNMAANSQVSFNQGKLSVTDGGQVDGTLTGAGYLVLEAGTTSFNGNSGLFTGTTDIQQGAIANLTQPQGLGQGAINNEGLLNLDGAKGTLLNNLSGQAGDVVLSNAASLSLGGNNSGFSGTFTIEHNSELTVGDVSHFGAASVLNDGQVTFDNSGLWKLTNQISGGGTLIKKGTGTVQIDDNVQVSASSVDIENGLMLVGGAALSTANFVSDVNIQDGGALGRLWQSNR
;
A
#
# COMPACT_ATOMS: atom_id res chain seq x y z
N MET A 1 12.96 34.90 -3.33
CA MET A 1 12.10 35.38 -2.24
C MET A 1 12.51 34.64 -0.99
N ASP A 2 12.82 35.36 0.06
CA ASP A 2 13.36 34.82 1.30
C ASP A 2 12.29 34.89 2.40
N ALA A 3 11.81 33.73 2.84
CA ALA A 3 10.84 33.60 3.93
C ALA A 3 11.60 33.41 5.25
N PHE A 4 11.47 34.33 6.19
CA PHE A 4 12.16 34.23 7.48
C PHE A 4 11.50 33.19 8.39
N ALA A 5 12.28 32.66 9.34
CA ALA A 5 11.81 31.69 10.32
C ALA A 5 10.49 32.12 11.00
N ASN A 6 9.56 31.17 11.15
CA ASN A 6 8.21 31.39 11.71
C ASN A 6 7.35 32.40 10.93
N GLN A 7 7.65 32.66 9.67
CA GLN A 7 6.83 33.47 8.77
C GLN A 7 6.43 32.65 7.56
N SER A 8 5.31 33.03 6.94
CA SER A 8 4.90 32.52 5.63
C SER A 8 4.74 33.67 4.65
N ILE A 9 5.27 33.52 3.44
CA ILE A 9 5.00 34.43 2.33
C ILE A 9 3.74 33.94 1.60
N ILE A 10 2.75 34.82 1.51
CA ILE A 10 1.51 34.53 0.78
C ILE A 10 1.71 34.81 -0.71
N LEU A 11 1.46 33.80 -1.54
CA LEU A 11 1.43 33.89 -3.00
C LEU A 11 -0.05 33.92 -3.46
N ASP A 12 -0.51 35.09 -3.90
CA ASP A 12 -1.87 35.28 -4.43
C ASP A 12 -1.80 35.85 -5.86
N ASN A 13 -2.61 35.28 -6.75
CA ASN A 13 -2.71 35.68 -8.15
C ASN A 13 -4.05 36.35 -8.51
N SER A 14 -4.89 36.71 -7.54
CA SER A 14 -6.22 37.29 -7.77
C SER A 14 -6.24 38.55 -8.67
N ALA A 15 -5.15 39.33 -8.67
CA ALA A 15 -4.97 40.50 -9.54
C ALA A 15 -3.78 40.36 -10.50
N ALA A 16 -3.25 39.15 -10.67
CA ALA A 16 -2.06 38.92 -11.50
C ALA A 16 -2.43 38.83 -12.99
N VAL A 17 -1.51 39.30 -13.85
CA VAL A 17 -1.60 39.15 -15.30
C VAL A 17 -0.93 37.87 -15.82
N ASP A 18 -0.07 37.26 -15.00
CA ASP A 18 0.60 35.98 -15.24
C ASP A 18 0.42 35.11 -13.97
N ASN A 19 0.40 33.81 -14.16
CA ASN A 19 0.23 32.81 -13.11
C ASN A 19 1.48 31.95 -12.92
N SER A 20 2.64 32.42 -13.38
CA SER A 20 3.90 31.68 -13.32
C SER A 20 4.92 32.37 -12.40
N LEU A 21 5.52 31.63 -11.48
CA LEU A 21 6.59 32.10 -10.60
C LEU A 21 7.85 31.25 -10.78
N GLY A 22 8.86 31.84 -11.43
CA GLY A 22 10.18 31.23 -11.62
C GLY A 22 11.25 31.70 -10.63
N ALA A 23 10.87 32.44 -9.59
CA ALA A 23 11.82 32.95 -8.60
C ALA A 23 12.34 31.83 -7.69
N LYS A 24 13.63 31.88 -7.33
CA LYS A 24 14.17 31.03 -6.26
C LYS A 24 13.44 31.35 -4.94
N LEU A 25 12.84 30.34 -4.32
CA LEU A 25 12.20 30.42 -3.01
C LEU A 25 13.17 29.87 -1.96
N THR A 26 13.53 30.66 -0.95
CA THR A 26 14.56 30.36 0.06
C THR A 26 14.09 30.77 1.44
N GLY A 27 14.84 30.35 2.46
CA GLY A 27 14.66 30.78 3.85
C GLY A 27 14.13 29.69 4.77
N GLU A 28 14.12 29.97 6.07
CA GLU A 28 13.63 29.02 7.08
C GLU A 28 12.09 29.06 7.24
N GLY A 29 11.43 30.06 6.66
CA GLY A 29 9.98 30.21 6.65
C GLY A 29 9.28 29.45 5.53
N GLY A 30 7.94 29.55 5.53
CA GLY A 30 7.05 28.86 4.60
C GLY A 30 6.47 29.73 3.49
N PHE A 31 5.63 29.11 2.66
CA PHE A 31 4.89 29.75 1.59
C PHE A 31 3.43 29.26 1.57
N SER A 32 2.49 30.20 1.60
CA SER A 32 1.07 29.89 1.49
C SER A 32 0.53 30.31 0.12
N ILE A 33 0.01 29.36 -0.65
CA ILE A 33 -0.45 29.51 -2.03
C ILE A 33 -1.97 29.64 -2.04
N ASN A 34 -2.43 30.81 -2.48
CA ASN A 34 -3.85 31.17 -2.57
C ASN A 34 -4.27 31.33 -4.05
N ALA A 35 -4.16 30.27 -4.84
CA ALA A 35 -4.42 30.35 -6.26
C ALA A 35 -5.91 30.57 -6.60
N THR A 36 -6.14 31.39 -7.61
CA THR A 36 -7.40 31.52 -8.35
C THR A 36 -7.18 30.84 -9.70
N GLY A 37 -7.78 29.67 -9.88
CA GLY A 37 -7.50 28.81 -11.04
C GLY A 37 -6.18 28.05 -10.87
N THR A 38 -5.28 28.14 -11.85
CA THR A 38 -4.03 27.38 -11.88
C THR A 38 -2.81 28.30 -11.88
N VAL A 39 -1.90 28.07 -10.94
CA VAL A 39 -0.57 28.71 -10.89
C VAL A 39 0.54 27.69 -11.18
N ARG A 40 1.64 28.17 -11.73
CA ARG A 40 2.85 27.40 -12.05
C ARG A 40 4.00 27.94 -11.21
N ILE A 41 4.60 27.10 -10.39
CA ILE A 41 5.75 27.51 -9.56
C ILE A 41 6.89 26.55 -9.84
N GLY A 42 8.09 27.10 -10.02
CA GLY A 42 9.27 26.27 -10.07
C GLY A 42 10.55 27.05 -10.29
N ASN A 43 11.53 26.75 -9.45
CA ASN A 43 12.92 27.07 -9.64
C ASN A 43 13.72 25.94 -8.99
N ALA A 44 14.55 25.25 -9.77
CA ALA A 44 15.28 24.08 -9.29
C ALA A 44 16.30 24.38 -8.17
N ALA A 45 16.58 25.66 -7.91
CA ALA A 45 17.44 26.10 -6.83
C ALA A 45 16.66 26.54 -5.57
N SER A 46 15.34 26.40 -5.55
CA SER A 46 14.54 26.65 -4.33
C SER A 46 14.94 25.69 -3.22
N ASP A 47 15.04 26.21 -2.00
CA ASP A 47 15.65 25.54 -0.85
C ASP A 47 15.06 26.00 0.50
N TYR A 48 13.88 26.64 0.50
CA TYR A 48 13.19 26.99 1.74
C TYR A 48 12.80 25.75 2.54
N LYS A 49 12.72 25.90 3.88
CA LYS A 49 12.53 24.78 4.80
C LYS A 49 11.21 24.78 5.57
N GLY A 50 10.50 25.90 5.59
CA GLY A 50 9.20 25.96 6.25
C GLY A 50 8.10 25.25 5.46
N GLU A 51 6.88 25.39 5.94
CA GLU A 51 5.70 24.73 5.39
C GLU A 51 5.27 25.30 4.03
N THR A 52 4.62 24.46 3.24
CA THR A 52 3.90 24.88 2.04
C THR A 52 2.41 24.64 2.23
N ASP A 53 1.63 25.72 2.30
CA ASP A 53 0.17 25.62 2.41
C ASP A 53 -0.48 25.89 1.06
N LEU A 54 -1.00 24.87 0.40
CA LEU A 54 -1.90 25.04 -0.72
C LEU A 54 -3.33 25.23 -0.18
N ASN A 55 -3.74 26.48 -0.05
CA ASN A 55 -5.02 26.84 0.56
C ASN A 55 -6.17 26.88 -0.45
N ARG A 56 -5.87 27.20 -1.72
CA ARG A 56 -6.89 27.31 -2.77
C ARG A 56 -6.29 27.07 -4.15
N GLY A 57 -7.10 26.51 -5.05
CA GLY A 57 -6.81 26.40 -6.47
C GLY A 57 -5.80 25.30 -6.80
N ASN A 58 -5.21 25.40 -7.98
CA ASN A 58 -4.34 24.37 -8.55
C ASN A 58 -2.91 24.88 -8.65
N LEU A 59 -1.95 24.06 -8.21
CA LEU A 59 -0.53 24.30 -8.33
C LEU A 59 0.07 23.28 -9.30
N VAL A 60 0.83 23.76 -10.30
CA VAL A 60 1.61 22.94 -11.21
C VAL A 60 3.09 23.19 -10.97
N LEU A 61 3.87 22.14 -10.72
CA LEU A 61 5.32 22.24 -10.60
C LEU A 61 5.94 22.30 -12.00
N ILE A 62 6.91 23.19 -12.20
CA ILE A 62 7.58 23.35 -13.52
C ILE A 62 9.07 23.01 -13.49
N THR A 63 9.63 22.70 -12.31
CA THR A 63 10.97 22.15 -12.13
C THR A 63 10.99 21.12 -11.02
N ASP A 64 12.03 20.28 -10.98
CA ASP A 64 12.36 19.52 -9.77
C ASP A 64 12.55 20.48 -8.58
N HIS A 65 12.21 20.03 -7.37
CA HIS A 65 12.34 20.77 -6.10
C HIS A 65 11.67 22.15 -6.12
N SER A 66 10.57 22.31 -6.89
CA SER A 66 9.84 23.57 -6.99
C SER A 66 9.38 24.11 -5.64
N LEU A 67 9.09 23.23 -4.67
CA LEU A 67 8.69 23.54 -3.30
C LEU A 67 9.86 23.46 -2.30
N GLY A 68 11.10 23.60 -2.77
CA GLY A 68 12.29 23.57 -1.92
C GLY A 68 12.38 22.32 -1.06
N HIS A 69 12.82 22.51 0.19
CA HIS A 69 12.91 21.50 1.25
C HIS A 69 11.76 21.63 2.24
N THR A 70 10.54 21.85 1.73
CA THR A 70 9.35 22.09 2.55
C THR A 70 9.17 21.03 3.64
N SER A 71 9.03 21.48 4.90
CA SER A 71 8.84 20.60 6.06
C SER A 71 7.50 19.89 6.03
N GLU A 72 6.47 20.56 5.53
CA GLU A 72 5.13 19.98 5.36
C GLU A 72 4.50 20.52 4.07
N LEU A 73 3.72 19.67 3.40
CA LEU A 73 2.81 20.09 2.33
C LEU A 73 1.39 19.92 2.83
N ASN A 74 0.74 21.05 3.12
CA ASN A 74 -0.64 21.12 3.58
C ASN A 74 -1.56 21.49 2.43
N MET A 75 -2.54 20.65 2.13
CA MET A 75 -3.49 20.84 1.03
C MET A 75 -4.92 20.88 1.56
N LEU A 76 -5.55 22.05 1.48
CA LEU A 76 -6.96 22.20 1.86
C LEU A 76 -7.90 21.54 0.84
N ALA A 77 -9.17 21.37 1.21
CA ALA A 77 -10.17 20.81 0.30
C ALA A 77 -10.28 21.61 -1.00
N SER A 78 -10.59 20.94 -2.12
CA SER A 78 -10.70 21.55 -3.46
C SER A 78 -9.41 22.19 -3.98
N THR A 79 -8.26 21.72 -3.50
CA THR A 79 -6.95 22.09 -4.02
C THR A 79 -6.36 20.95 -4.84
N SER A 80 -5.50 21.29 -5.80
CA SER A 80 -4.81 20.30 -6.62
C SER A 80 -3.33 20.63 -6.74
N LEU A 81 -2.47 19.62 -6.57
CA LEU A 81 -1.06 19.68 -6.94
C LEU A 81 -0.83 18.78 -8.16
N ASP A 82 -0.20 19.30 -9.19
CA ASP A 82 0.28 18.54 -10.34
C ASP A 82 1.81 18.58 -10.36
N LEU A 83 2.45 17.42 -10.20
CA LEU A 83 3.90 17.30 -10.26
C LEU A 83 4.43 17.52 -11.68
N ASN A 84 3.61 17.29 -12.71
CA ASN A 84 3.92 17.55 -14.11
C ASN A 84 5.30 16.98 -14.53
N GLY A 85 5.54 15.72 -14.15
CA GLY A 85 6.78 14.99 -14.47
C GLY A 85 7.98 15.31 -13.57
N ASN A 86 7.85 16.25 -12.63
CA ASN A 86 8.96 16.67 -11.78
C ASN A 86 9.08 15.84 -10.50
N ARG A 87 10.24 15.96 -9.85
CA ARG A 87 10.55 15.36 -8.55
C ARG A 87 10.40 16.38 -7.43
N GLN A 88 9.73 15.99 -6.36
CA GLN A 88 9.59 16.80 -5.16
C GLN A 88 9.79 15.92 -3.93
N THR A 89 10.45 16.47 -2.91
CA THR A 89 10.52 15.90 -1.57
C THR A 89 9.78 16.82 -0.61
N VAL A 90 9.00 16.25 0.29
CA VAL A 90 8.31 16.96 1.37
C VAL A 90 8.57 16.21 2.68
N GLY A 91 8.54 16.90 3.82
CA GLY A 91 8.56 16.23 5.11
C GLY A 91 7.27 15.43 5.33
N SER A 92 6.21 16.11 5.76
CA SER A 92 4.87 15.52 5.87
C SER A 92 3.99 15.84 4.66
N LEU A 93 3.12 14.91 4.26
CA LEU A 93 2.06 15.12 3.28
C LEU A 93 0.69 15.13 3.94
N ASN A 94 0.03 16.30 3.97
CA ASN A 94 -1.28 16.48 4.62
C ASN A 94 -2.31 16.94 3.60
N MET A 95 -3.20 16.05 3.19
CA MET A 95 -4.23 16.28 2.18
C MET A 95 -5.61 16.17 2.80
N ALA A 96 -6.38 17.26 2.79
CA ALA A 96 -7.78 17.23 3.18
C ALA A 96 -8.64 16.51 2.14
N ALA A 97 -9.83 16.06 2.55
CA ALA A 97 -10.82 15.47 1.65
C ALA A 97 -11.11 16.38 0.44
N ASN A 98 -11.33 15.78 -0.73
CA ASN A 98 -11.51 16.46 -2.02
C ASN A 98 -10.32 17.30 -2.52
N SER A 99 -9.14 17.15 -1.93
CA SER A 99 -7.89 17.58 -2.56
C SER A 99 -7.31 16.49 -3.46
N GLN A 100 -6.39 16.85 -4.35
CA GLN A 100 -5.78 15.92 -5.30
C GLN A 100 -4.29 16.16 -5.52
N VAL A 101 -3.50 15.08 -5.56
CA VAL A 101 -2.16 15.10 -6.14
C VAL A 101 -2.18 14.31 -7.45
N SER A 102 -1.75 14.94 -8.54
CA SER A 102 -1.54 14.34 -9.86
C SER A 102 -0.05 14.13 -10.08
N PHE A 103 0.37 12.88 -10.30
CA PHE A 103 1.78 12.57 -10.47
C PHE A 103 2.29 12.89 -11.87
N ASN A 104 1.51 12.63 -12.93
CA ASN A 104 1.89 12.94 -14.31
C ASN A 104 3.36 12.56 -14.65
N GLN A 105 3.76 11.33 -14.34
CA GLN A 105 5.12 10.76 -14.45
C GLN A 105 6.17 11.29 -13.46
N GLY A 106 5.79 12.20 -12.57
CA GLY A 106 6.64 12.77 -11.53
C GLY A 106 6.90 11.83 -10.36
N LYS A 107 7.71 12.31 -9.43
CA LYS A 107 8.06 11.60 -8.18
C LYS A 107 7.77 12.48 -6.98
N LEU A 108 7.07 11.95 -5.98
CA LEU A 108 6.90 12.56 -4.67
C LEU A 108 7.55 11.68 -3.61
N SER A 109 8.55 12.20 -2.91
CA SER A 109 9.13 11.61 -1.71
C SER A 109 8.53 12.27 -0.47
N VAL A 110 8.07 11.46 0.49
CA VAL A 110 7.53 11.89 1.78
C VAL A 110 8.43 11.33 2.87
N THR A 111 9.05 12.20 3.67
CA THR A 111 10.11 11.77 4.61
C THR A 111 9.62 11.50 6.01
N ASP A 112 8.52 12.11 6.45
CA ASP A 112 8.09 12.10 7.86
C ASP A 112 6.62 11.68 8.05
N GLY A 113 6.00 11.08 7.03
CA GLY A 113 4.63 10.56 7.09
C GLY A 113 3.56 11.59 6.70
N GLY A 114 2.38 11.50 7.32
CA GLY A 114 1.28 12.46 7.13
C GLY A 114 -0.09 11.82 7.00
N GLN A 115 -1.05 12.59 6.49
CA GLN A 115 -2.46 12.24 6.41
C GLN A 115 -3.01 12.53 5.02
N VAL A 116 -3.50 11.51 4.31
CA VAL A 116 -4.02 11.59 2.94
C VAL A 116 -5.51 11.24 2.93
N ASP A 117 -6.35 12.25 3.16
CA ASP A 117 -7.81 12.15 3.02
C ASP A 117 -8.30 12.53 1.60
N GLY A 118 -7.41 13.14 0.80
CA GLY A 118 -7.64 13.44 -0.62
C GLY A 118 -7.37 12.24 -1.54
N THR A 119 -7.11 12.51 -2.82
CA THR A 119 -6.88 11.45 -3.84
C THR A 119 -5.54 11.60 -4.55
N LEU A 120 -4.90 10.48 -4.84
CA LEU A 120 -3.73 10.42 -5.73
C LEU A 120 -4.17 9.98 -7.13
N THR A 121 -3.52 10.49 -8.18
CA THR A 121 -3.85 10.16 -9.57
C THR A 121 -2.63 10.14 -10.49
N GLY A 122 -2.77 9.45 -11.63
CA GLY A 122 -1.76 9.38 -12.67
C GLY A 122 -0.67 8.35 -12.39
N ALA A 123 0.22 8.17 -13.36
CA ALA A 123 1.42 7.35 -13.21
C ALA A 123 2.60 8.21 -12.70
N GLY A 124 3.64 7.55 -12.16
CA GLY A 124 4.75 8.20 -11.47
C GLY A 124 5.25 7.36 -10.30
N TYR A 125 5.88 8.01 -9.32
CA TYR A 125 6.46 7.35 -8.15
C TYR A 125 6.10 8.07 -6.85
N LEU A 126 5.46 7.36 -5.93
CA LEU A 126 5.35 7.78 -4.53
C LEU A 126 6.40 7.04 -3.72
N VAL A 127 7.17 7.74 -2.90
CA VAL A 127 8.16 7.13 -2.00
C VAL A 127 7.86 7.58 -0.58
N LEU A 128 7.63 6.62 0.30
CA LEU A 128 7.47 6.83 1.74
C LEU A 128 8.78 6.40 2.41
N GLU A 129 9.52 7.37 2.93
CA GLU A 129 10.88 7.12 3.46
C GLU A 129 10.85 6.77 4.95
N ALA A 130 10.03 7.46 5.75
CA ALA A 130 9.80 7.13 7.15
C ALA A 130 8.44 7.67 7.64
N GLY A 131 8.14 7.37 8.91
CA GLY A 131 6.91 7.82 9.56
C GLY A 131 5.68 7.06 9.08
N THR A 132 4.52 7.44 9.61
CA THR A 132 3.23 6.88 9.20
C THR A 132 2.54 7.83 8.24
N THR A 133 2.24 7.36 7.03
CA THR A 133 1.31 8.03 6.12
C THR A 133 -0.01 7.27 6.12
N SER A 134 -1.07 7.91 6.61
CA SER A 134 -2.42 7.33 6.61
C SER A 134 -3.16 7.71 5.33
N PHE A 135 -3.62 6.72 4.57
CA PHE A 135 -4.40 6.86 3.35
C PHE A 135 -5.86 6.51 3.61
N ASN A 136 -6.70 7.55 3.69
CA ASN A 136 -8.14 7.42 3.94
C ASN A 136 -9.00 7.65 2.71
N GLY A 137 -8.45 8.31 1.67
CA GLY A 137 -9.11 8.49 0.40
C GLY A 137 -9.00 7.28 -0.54
N ASN A 138 -9.86 7.23 -1.55
CA ASN A 138 -9.76 6.26 -2.64
C ASN A 138 -8.91 6.84 -3.77
N SER A 139 -7.72 6.26 -3.99
CA SER A 139 -6.80 6.68 -5.04
C SER A 139 -6.83 5.75 -6.25
N GLY A 140 -7.99 5.16 -6.59
CA GLY A 140 -8.12 4.18 -7.68
C GLY A 140 -7.63 4.63 -9.06
N LEU A 141 -7.43 5.93 -9.30
CA LEU A 141 -6.85 6.48 -10.53
C LEU A 141 -5.32 6.68 -10.48
N PHE A 142 -4.68 6.38 -9.34
CA PHE A 142 -3.23 6.33 -9.22
C PHE A 142 -2.73 4.99 -9.76
N THR A 143 -1.88 5.07 -10.76
CA THR A 143 -1.27 3.91 -11.44
C THR A 143 0.25 3.91 -11.29
N GLY A 144 0.79 4.88 -10.56
CA GLY A 144 2.21 4.97 -10.23
C GLY A 144 2.66 3.89 -9.25
N THR A 145 3.98 3.71 -9.16
CA THR A 145 4.58 2.79 -8.19
C THR A 145 4.69 3.47 -6.83
N THR A 146 4.37 2.74 -5.77
CA THR A 146 4.64 3.17 -4.39
C THR A 146 5.80 2.38 -3.82
N ASP A 147 6.83 3.07 -3.34
CA ASP A 147 7.90 2.47 -2.55
C ASP A 147 7.65 2.78 -1.06
N ILE A 148 7.46 1.75 -0.25
CA ILE A 148 7.38 1.84 1.21
C ILE A 148 8.74 1.38 1.75
N GLN A 149 9.57 2.32 2.18
CA GLN A 149 10.92 2.02 2.65
C GLN A 149 10.92 1.46 4.08
N GLN A 150 12.06 0.89 4.50
CA GLN A 150 12.26 0.45 5.87
C GLN A 150 12.05 1.61 6.85
N GLY A 151 11.20 1.41 7.85
CA GLY A 151 10.83 2.43 8.84
C GLY A 151 9.64 3.32 8.45
N ALA A 152 9.13 3.19 7.23
CA ALA A 152 7.86 3.81 6.81
C ALA A 152 6.67 2.87 7.03
N ILE A 153 5.51 3.47 7.32
CA ILE A 153 4.22 2.80 7.46
C ILE A 153 3.22 3.45 6.50
N ALA A 154 2.68 2.67 5.56
CA ALA A 154 1.49 3.04 4.80
C ALA A 154 0.26 2.45 5.49
N ASN A 155 -0.56 3.28 6.12
CA ASN A 155 -1.78 2.85 6.81
C ASN A 155 -3.02 3.12 5.95
N LEU A 156 -3.65 2.08 5.39
CA LEU A 156 -4.76 2.19 4.45
C LEU A 156 -6.06 1.75 5.10
N THR A 157 -7.06 2.63 5.12
CA THR A 157 -8.43 2.27 5.54
C THR A 157 -9.29 1.74 4.39
N GLN A 158 -8.76 1.80 3.16
CA GLN A 158 -9.36 1.24 1.95
C GLN A 158 -8.28 0.54 1.11
N PRO A 159 -8.59 -0.60 0.46
CA PRO A 159 -7.59 -1.32 -0.32
C PRO A 159 -7.06 -0.52 -1.52
N GLN A 160 -7.80 0.48 -2.02
CA GLN A 160 -7.36 1.37 -3.11
C GLN A 160 -6.69 2.67 -2.61
N GLY A 161 -6.30 2.78 -1.34
CA GLY A 161 -5.66 3.99 -0.80
C GLY A 161 -4.37 4.38 -1.55
N LEU A 162 -3.61 3.37 -2.01
CA LEU A 162 -2.43 3.50 -2.88
C LEU A 162 -2.71 3.16 -4.34
N GLY A 163 -3.98 3.24 -4.76
CA GLY A 163 -4.39 3.02 -6.15
C GLY A 163 -4.17 1.61 -6.66
N GLN A 164 -3.78 1.49 -7.94
CA GLN A 164 -3.70 0.22 -8.67
C GLN A 164 -2.28 -0.10 -9.19
N GLY A 165 -1.31 0.78 -8.95
CA GLY A 165 0.07 0.53 -9.35
C GLY A 165 0.78 -0.51 -8.48
N ALA A 166 2.04 -0.80 -8.81
CA ALA A 166 2.86 -1.71 -8.00
C ALA A 166 3.19 -1.09 -6.64
N ILE A 167 3.34 -1.93 -5.61
CA ILE A 167 3.85 -1.54 -4.29
C ILE A 167 5.12 -2.34 -4.03
N ASN A 168 6.24 -1.63 -3.87
CA ASN A 168 7.50 -2.19 -3.40
C ASN A 168 7.56 -1.97 -1.89
N ASN A 169 7.38 -3.03 -1.12
CA ASN A 169 7.22 -2.98 0.32
C ASN A 169 8.46 -3.52 1.05
N GLU A 170 9.26 -2.61 1.58
CA GLU A 170 10.34 -2.91 2.53
C GLU A 170 10.03 -2.39 3.95
N GLY A 171 8.91 -1.69 4.13
CA GLY A 171 8.40 -1.19 5.41
C GLY A 171 7.15 -1.96 5.85
N LEU A 172 6.14 -1.21 6.32
CA LEU A 172 4.85 -1.78 6.72
C LEU A 172 3.71 -1.24 5.85
N LEU A 173 2.96 -2.15 5.23
CA LEU A 173 1.67 -1.87 4.61
C LEU A 173 0.57 -2.38 5.55
N ASN A 174 -0.09 -1.48 6.29
CA ASN A 174 -1.19 -1.83 7.18
C ASN A 174 -2.55 -1.58 6.50
N LEU A 175 -3.42 -2.58 6.53
CA LEU A 175 -4.77 -2.56 6.01
C LEU A 175 -5.71 -2.52 7.22
N ASP A 176 -6.06 -1.30 7.62
CA ASP A 176 -6.74 -0.99 8.88
C ASP A 176 -8.26 -0.98 8.69
N GLY A 177 -8.91 -2.09 9.04
CA GLY A 177 -10.36 -2.27 8.83
C GLY A 177 -10.80 -2.24 7.36
N ALA A 178 -9.84 -2.30 6.44
CA ALA A 178 -10.07 -2.22 5.00
C ALA A 178 -10.83 -3.45 4.48
N LYS A 179 -11.74 -3.24 3.53
CA LYS A 179 -12.57 -4.30 2.94
C LYS A 179 -12.58 -4.26 1.42
N GLY A 180 -12.50 -5.42 0.77
CA GLY A 180 -12.54 -5.54 -0.69
C GLY A 180 -11.28 -6.20 -1.26
N THR A 181 -10.86 -5.80 -2.46
CA THR A 181 -9.73 -6.43 -3.16
C THR A 181 -8.52 -5.50 -3.21
N LEU A 182 -7.38 -5.97 -2.71
CA LEU A 182 -6.09 -5.34 -2.93
C LEU A 182 -5.59 -5.74 -4.32
N LEU A 183 -5.69 -4.82 -5.27
CA LEU A 183 -5.36 -5.06 -6.69
C LEU A 183 -3.87 -4.91 -7.00
N ASN A 184 -3.11 -4.30 -6.09
CA ASN A 184 -1.71 -3.97 -6.30
C ASN A 184 -0.84 -5.23 -6.38
N ASN A 185 0.14 -5.21 -7.28
CA ASN A 185 1.22 -6.18 -7.28
C ASN A 185 2.20 -5.80 -6.18
N LEU A 186 2.46 -6.73 -5.27
CA LEU A 186 3.41 -6.55 -4.18
C LEU A 186 4.77 -7.13 -4.56
N SER A 187 5.82 -6.40 -4.20
CA SER A 187 7.20 -6.88 -4.21
C SER A 187 7.93 -6.44 -2.95
N GLY A 188 9.09 -7.03 -2.70
CA GLY A 188 9.96 -6.66 -1.58
C GLY A 188 10.33 -7.86 -0.71
N GLN A 189 11.47 -7.75 -0.01
CA GLN A 189 12.05 -8.90 0.69
C GLN A 189 11.84 -8.88 2.20
N ALA A 190 11.73 -7.69 2.80
CA ALA A 190 11.67 -7.56 4.25
C ALA A 190 10.38 -6.89 4.78
N GLY A 191 9.51 -6.40 3.89
CA GLY A 191 8.32 -5.68 4.31
C GLY A 191 7.20 -6.56 4.88
N ASP A 192 6.38 -5.96 5.73
CA ASP A 192 5.20 -6.60 6.32
C ASP A 192 3.92 -6.07 5.68
N VAL A 193 2.93 -6.95 5.51
CA VAL A 193 1.55 -6.60 5.16
C VAL A 193 0.66 -7.05 6.31
N VAL A 194 0.03 -6.11 7.01
CA VAL A 194 -0.80 -6.40 8.18
C VAL A 194 -2.26 -6.14 7.86
N LEU A 195 -3.15 -7.08 8.17
CA LEU A 195 -4.59 -6.90 8.16
C LEU A 195 -5.08 -6.77 9.59
N SER A 196 -5.48 -5.56 9.98
CA SER A 196 -5.86 -5.21 11.35
C SER A 196 -7.32 -4.75 11.44
N ASN A 197 -7.84 -4.66 12.66
CA ASN A 197 -9.14 -4.03 12.96
C ASN A 197 -10.33 -4.57 12.13
N ALA A 198 -10.43 -5.90 12.03
CA ALA A 198 -11.47 -6.59 11.27
C ALA A 198 -11.47 -6.26 9.76
N ALA A 199 -10.27 -6.11 9.20
CA ALA A 199 -10.07 -6.07 7.76
C ALA A 199 -10.51 -7.38 7.11
N SER A 200 -11.10 -7.31 5.93
CA SER A 200 -11.55 -8.48 5.16
C SER A 200 -11.21 -8.27 3.70
N LEU A 201 -10.12 -8.88 3.25
CA LEU A 201 -9.56 -8.64 1.93
C LEU A 201 -9.46 -9.89 1.07
N SER A 202 -9.53 -9.68 -0.25
CA SER A 202 -8.97 -10.60 -1.23
C SER A 202 -7.73 -9.99 -1.89
N LEU A 203 -6.73 -10.83 -2.16
CA LEU A 203 -5.62 -10.43 -3.02
C LEU A 203 -6.02 -10.60 -4.49
N GLY A 204 -5.77 -9.57 -5.30
CA GLY A 204 -6.00 -9.60 -6.74
C GLY A 204 -4.75 -9.36 -7.59
N GLY A 205 -3.65 -8.90 -6.97
CA GLY A 205 -2.37 -8.68 -7.63
C GLY A 205 -1.49 -9.94 -7.74
N ASN A 206 -0.53 -9.90 -8.67
CA ASN A 206 0.53 -10.89 -8.76
C ASN A 206 1.68 -10.50 -7.81
N ASN A 207 1.80 -11.24 -6.71
CA ASN A 207 2.75 -10.97 -5.64
C ASN A 207 3.95 -11.94 -5.69
N SER A 208 4.25 -12.55 -6.83
CA SER A 208 5.39 -13.46 -7.00
C SER A 208 6.76 -12.84 -6.65
N GLY A 209 6.87 -11.51 -6.64
CA GLY A 209 8.06 -10.78 -6.23
C GLY A 209 8.12 -10.41 -4.74
N PHE A 210 7.12 -10.79 -3.94
CA PHE A 210 7.06 -10.51 -2.50
C PHE A 210 7.50 -11.73 -1.69
N SER A 211 8.43 -11.52 -0.75
CA SER A 211 8.93 -12.55 0.16
C SER A 211 8.95 -12.13 1.62
N GLY A 212 8.23 -11.06 1.97
CA GLY A 212 8.06 -10.59 3.34
C GLY A 212 7.06 -11.41 4.15
N THR A 213 6.27 -10.74 4.99
CA THR A 213 5.26 -11.41 5.84
C THR A 213 3.87 -10.86 5.60
N PHE A 214 2.88 -11.74 5.47
CA PHE A 214 1.48 -11.39 5.66
C PHE A 214 1.08 -11.71 7.09
N THR A 215 0.59 -10.72 7.83
CA THR A 215 0.06 -10.89 9.18
C THR A 215 -1.45 -10.63 9.15
N ILE A 216 -2.22 -11.64 9.53
CA ILE A 216 -3.68 -11.56 9.64
C ILE A 216 -3.99 -11.57 11.13
N GLU A 217 -4.31 -10.40 11.67
CA GLU A 217 -4.64 -10.24 13.09
C GLU A 217 -6.01 -10.86 13.41
N HIS A 218 -6.30 -10.96 14.71
CA HIS A 218 -7.57 -11.50 15.17
C HIS A 218 -8.78 -10.74 14.59
N ASN A 219 -9.83 -11.48 14.22
CA ASN A 219 -11.02 -11.00 13.52
C ASN A 219 -10.80 -10.46 12.09
N SER A 220 -9.56 -10.47 11.58
CA SER A 220 -9.29 -10.15 10.17
C SER A 220 -9.34 -11.40 9.29
N GLU A 221 -9.62 -11.18 8.01
CA GLU A 221 -9.82 -12.24 7.01
C GLU A 221 -9.03 -11.94 5.74
N LEU A 222 -8.32 -12.95 5.24
CA LEU A 222 -7.62 -12.88 3.95
C LEU A 222 -8.06 -14.01 3.03
N THR A 223 -8.58 -13.66 1.86
CA THR A 223 -8.94 -14.61 0.80
C THR A 223 -7.89 -14.60 -0.31
N VAL A 224 -7.41 -15.79 -0.68
CA VAL A 224 -6.44 -16.01 -1.76
C VAL A 224 -6.92 -17.11 -2.69
N GLY A 225 -6.69 -16.96 -4.00
CA GLY A 225 -7.19 -17.89 -5.02
C GLY A 225 -6.14 -18.40 -6.00
N ASP A 226 -4.93 -17.80 -6.00
CA ASP A 226 -3.84 -18.15 -6.91
C ASP A 226 -2.51 -18.27 -6.17
N VAL A 227 -1.61 -19.12 -6.68
CA VAL A 227 -0.25 -19.30 -6.14
C VAL A 227 0.54 -18.00 -6.12
N SER A 228 0.28 -17.08 -7.06
CA SER A 228 0.95 -15.79 -7.10
C SER A 228 0.54 -14.85 -5.98
N HIS A 229 -0.58 -15.09 -5.28
CA HIS A 229 -1.08 -14.15 -4.27
C HIS A 229 -0.20 -14.06 -3.03
N PHE A 230 0.45 -15.16 -2.61
CA PHE A 230 1.41 -15.12 -1.52
C PHE A 230 2.86 -14.93 -1.97
N GLY A 231 3.17 -15.19 -3.24
CA GLY A 231 4.55 -15.21 -3.69
C GLY A 231 5.41 -16.16 -2.85
N ALA A 232 6.53 -15.66 -2.34
CA ALA A 232 7.42 -16.39 -1.44
C ALA A 232 7.26 -15.99 0.04
N ALA A 233 6.24 -15.20 0.38
CA ALA A 233 6.04 -14.66 1.72
C ALA A 233 5.75 -15.76 2.75
N SER A 234 6.04 -15.45 4.01
CA SER A 234 5.48 -16.19 5.15
C SER A 234 4.13 -15.59 5.57
N VAL A 235 3.31 -16.39 6.24
CA VAL A 235 1.98 -15.97 6.71
C VAL A 235 1.87 -16.23 8.21
N LEU A 236 1.65 -15.18 8.98
CA LEU A 236 1.27 -15.25 10.39
C LEU A 236 -0.25 -15.04 10.48
N ASN A 237 -0.98 -16.10 10.81
CA ASN A 237 -2.44 -16.10 10.83
C ASN A 237 -2.97 -16.31 12.26
N ASP A 238 -3.48 -15.23 12.87
CA ASP A 238 -4.26 -15.28 14.12
C ASP A 238 -5.76 -14.95 13.91
N GLY A 239 -6.12 -14.56 12.68
CA GLY A 239 -7.49 -14.40 12.20
C GLY A 239 -7.94 -15.57 11.35
N GLN A 240 -8.25 -15.30 10.07
CA GLN A 240 -8.69 -16.31 9.11
C GLN A 240 -8.00 -16.16 7.76
N VAL A 241 -7.55 -17.27 7.19
CA VAL A 241 -7.08 -17.35 5.80
C VAL A 241 -7.95 -18.32 5.02
N THR A 242 -8.51 -17.85 3.90
CA THR A 242 -9.37 -18.64 2.99
C THR A 242 -8.65 -18.92 1.68
N PHE A 243 -8.52 -20.19 1.33
CA PHE A 243 -8.08 -20.67 0.02
C PHE A 243 -9.30 -20.90 -0.89
N ASP A 244 -9.50 -19.99 -1.83
CA ASP A 244 -10.56 -20.02 -2.85
C ASP A 244 -9.99 -20.25 -4.25
N ASN A 245 -9.23 -21.35 -4.40
CA ASN A 245 -8.61 -21.73 -5.66
C ASN A 245 -9.47 -22.70 -6.48
N SER A 246 -9.43 -22.60 -7.80
CA SER A 246 -10.13 -23.51 -8.73
C SER A 246 -9.23 -24.62 -9.29
N GLY A 247 -7.91 -24.41 -9.33
CA GLY A 247 -6.92 -25.37 -9.84
C GLY A 247 -6.16 -26.12 -8.73
N LEU A 248 -5.09 -26.83 -9.11
CA LEU A 248 -4.14 -27.38 -8.15
C LEU A 248 -3.18 -26.27 -7.69
N TRP A 249 -3.13 -26.05 -6.38
CA TRP A 249 -2.15 -25.17 -5.74
C TRP A 249 -1.26 -26.00 -4.81
N LYS A 250 0.02 -26.11 -5.16
CA LYS A 250 1.05 -26.60 -4.23
C LYS A 250 1.47 -25.45 -3.33
N LEU A 251 1.04 -25.48 -2.07
CA LEU A 251 1.43 -24.47 -1.11
C LEU A 251 2.94 -24.58 -0.86
N THR A 252 3.64 -23.46 -0.92
CA THR A 252 5.08 -23.36 -0.61
C THR A 252 5.35 -22.39 0.55
N ASN A 253 4.33 -21.67 1.00
CA ASN A 253 4.43 -20.60 1.99
C ASN A 253 4.28 -21.17 3.39
N GLN A 254 5.18 -20.79 4.29
CA GLN A 254 5.08 -21.14 5.71
C GLN A 254 3.89 -20.40 6.32
N ILE A 255 3.01 -21.12 7.01
CA ILE A 255 1.86 -20.55 7.70
C ILE A 255 1.98 -20.89 9.20
N SER A 256 2.03 -19.87 10.03
CA SER A 256 2.07 -19.98 11.48
C SER A 256 0.90 -19.25 12.14
N GLY A 257 0.78 -19.34 13.47
CA GLY A 257 -0.27 -18.68 14.25
C GLY A 257 -1.44 -19.60 14.62
N GLY A 258 -2.38 -19.03 15.38
CA GLY A 258 -3.51 -19.75 15.99
C GLY A 258 -4.84 -19.56 15.25
N GLY A 259 -4.85 -18.95 14.08
CA GLY A 259 -6.05 -18.65 13.32
C GLY A 259 -6.70 -19.86 12.65
N THR A 260 -7.76 -19.59 11.90
CA THR A 260 -8.50 -20.59 11.12
C THR A 260 -8.00 -20.62 9.67
N LEU A 261 -7.91 -21.81 9.09
CA LEU A 261 -7.73 -22.00 7.66
C LEU A 261 -9.03 -22.51 7.05
N ILE A 262 -9.47 -21.90 5.96
CA ILE A 262 -10.67 -22.31 5.23
C ILE A 262 -10.30 -22.72 3.80
N LYS A 263 -10.84 -23.85 3.33
CA LYS A 263 -10.73 -24.29 1.95
C LYS A 263 -12.12 -24.27 1.30
N LYS A 264 -12.33 -23.39 0.32
CA LYS A 264 -13.66 -23.09 -0.27
C LYS A 264 -13.75 -23.25 -1.80
N GLY A 265 -12.66 -23.03 -2.52
CA GLY A 265 -12.67 -23.14 -3.98
C GLY A 265 -12.86 -24.58 -4.46
N THR A 266 -13.26 -24.81 -5.71
CA THR A 266 -13.45 -26.19 -6.25
C THR A 266 -12.13 -26.94 -6.47
N GLY A 267 -11.01 -26.24 -6.41
CA GLY A 267 -9.67 -26.77 -6.66
C GLY A 267 -9.09 -27.58 -5.51
N THR A 268 -7.80 -27.85 -5.63
CA THR A 268 -7.01 -28.63 -4.66
C THR A 268 -5.91 -27.78 -4.06
N VAL A 269 -5.81 -27.73 -2.72
CA VAL A 269 -4.61 -27.21 -2.04
C VAL A 269 -3.79 -28.41 -1.58
N GLN A 270 -2.54 -28.48 -2.01
CA GLN A 270 -1.60 -29.52 -1.62
C GLN A 270 -0.54 -28.93 -0.69
N ILE A 271 -0.44 -29.49 0.52
CA ILE A 271 0.59 -29.18 1.51
C ILE A 271 1.55 -30.36 1.55
N ASP A 272 2.81 -30.10 1.23
CA ASP A 272 3.90 -31.07 1.30
C ASP A 272 4.82 -30.82 2.51
N ASP A 273 5.83 -31.66 2.63
CA ASP A 273 6.65 -31.79 3.83
C ASP A 273 7.61 -30.61 4.06
N ASN A 274 7.83 -29.78 3.03
CA ASN A 274 8.71 -28.62 3.12
C ASN A 274 8.00 -27.39 3.72
N VAL A 275 6.70 -27.50 3.97
CA VAL A 275 5.87 -26.39 4.45
C VAL A 275 5.33 -26.69 5.83
N GLN A 276 5.65 -25.82 6.78
CA GLN A 276 5.02 -25.81 8.10
C GLN A 276 3.73 -25.01 8.00
N VAL A 277 2.63 -25.64 8.42
CA VAL A 277 1.29 -25.04 8.49
C VAL A 277 0.73 -25.29 9.88
N SER A 278 0.54 -24.23 10.66
CA SER A 278 -0.21 -24.27 11.92
C SER A 278 -1.52 -23.50 11.82
N ALA A 279 -2.53 -24.00 12.52
CA ALA A 279 -3.84 -23.38 12.65
C ALA A 279 -4.51 -23.97 13.90
N SER A 280 -5.47 -23.27 14.50
CA SER A 280 -6.31 -23.86 15.57
C SER A 280 -7.52 -24.62 15.03
N SER A 281 -7.96 -24.32 13.82
CA SER A 281 -9.03 -25.03 13.10
C SER A 281 -8.77 -25.04 11.60
N VAL A 282 -9.14 -26.12 10.93
CA VAL A 282 -9.13 -26.24 9.47
C VAL A 282 -10.54 -26.61 9.01
N ASP A 283 -11.18 -25.72 8.26
CA ASP A 283 -12.51 -25.93 7.70
C ASP A 283 -12.41 -26.17 6.19
N ILE A 284 -12.79 -27.37 5.74
CA ILE A 284 -12.85 -27.73 4.33
C ILE A 284 -14.31 -27.66 3.90
N GLU A 285 -14.71 -26.48 3.43
CA GLU A 285 -16.07 -26.22 2.95
C GLU A 285 -16.29 -26.83 1.58
N ASN A 286 -15.31 -26.73 0.68
CA ASN A 286 -15.42 -27.23 -0.68
C ASN A 286 -14.07 -27.51 -1.36
N GLY A 287 -14.08 -28.44 -2.32
CA GLY A 287 -12.89 -28.93 -3.02
C GLY A 287 -12.01 -29.84 -2.15
N LEU A 288 -10.73 -29.97 -2.50
CA LEU A 288 -9.83 -30.95 -1.88
C LEU A 288 -8.66 -30.28 -1.16
N MET A 289 -8.34 -30.75 0.04
CA MET A 289 -7.07 -30.49 0.71
C MET A 289 -6.25 -31.78 0.72
N LEU A 290 -5.04 -31.73 0.15
CA LEU A 290 -4.10 -32.86 0.13
C LEU A 290 -2.96 -32.59 1.10
N VAL A 291 -2.68 -33.56 1.96
CA VAL A 291 -1.65 -33.46 3.00
C VAL A 291 -0.64 -34.58 2.83
N GLY A 292 0.64 -34.21 2.76
CA GLY A 292 1.77 -35.14 2.59
C GLY A 292 2.02 -35.55 1.14
N GLY A 293 3.29 -35.84 0.83
CA GLY A 293 3.74 -36.06 -0.55
C GLY A 293 4.87 -37.08 -0.75
N ALA A 294 5.72 -37.32 0.25
CA ALA A 294 6.82 -38.29 0.18
C ALA A 294 6.60 -39.49 1.12
N ALA A 295 7.26 -40.62 0.85
CA ALA A 295 7.08 -41.90 1.57
C ALA A 295 7.38 -41.85 3.09
N LEU A 296 7.89 -40.72 3.61
CA LEU A 296 8.22 -40.48 5.02
C LEU A 296 7.60 -39.16 5.55
N SER A 297 6.60 -38.61 4.87
CA SER A 297 5.98 -37.32 5.19
C SER A 297 5.15 -37.33 6.48
N THR A 298 5.38 -36.34 7.36
CA THR A 298 4.48 -35.98 8.48
C THR A 298 3.98 -34.55 8.31
N ALA A 299 3.16 -34.27 7.30
CA ALA A 299 2.33 -33.07 7.34
C ALA A 299 1.18 -33.35 8.33
N ASN A 300 1.14 -32.59 9.42
CA ASN A 300 0.27 -32.87 10.56
C ASN A 300 -0.60 -31.66 10.86
N PHE A 301 -1.91 -31.79 10.64
CA PHE A 301 -2.85 -30.88 11.28
C PHE A 301 -3.00 -31.32 12.72
N VAL A 302 -2.49 -30.50 13.64
CA VAL A 302 -2.57 -30.75 15.07
C VAL A 302 -3.88 -30.20 15.67
N SER A 303 -4.73 -29.62 14.82
CA SER A 303 -5.99 -28.95 15.14
C SER A 303 -7.23 -29.75 14.71
N ASP A 304 -8.39 -29.27 15.14
CA ASP A 304 -9.69 -29.77 14.66
C ASP A 304 -9.80 -29.53 13.14
N VAL A 305 -10.21 -30.58 12.43
CA VAL A 305 -10.46 -30.53 10.98
C VAL A 305 -11.94 -30.82 10.73
N ASN A 306 -12.66 -29.83 10.22
CA ASN A 306 -14.07 -29.94 9.86
C ASN A 306 -14.22 -30.06 8.35
N ILE A 307 -14.93 -31.08 7.89
CA ILE A 307 -15.16 -31.33 6.46
C ILE A 307 -16.66 -31.22 6.19
N GLN A 308 -17.06 -30.24 5.38
CA GLN A 308 -18.43 -30.05 4.96
C GLN A 308 -18.75 -30.91 3.72
N ASP A 309 -20.03 -30.99 3.32
CA ASP A 309 -20.50 -31.88 2.24
C ASP A 309 -19.78 -31.67 0.88
N GLY A 310 -19.30 -30.45 0.60
CA GLY A 310 -18.53 -30.15 -0.60
C GLY A 310 -17.02 -30.40 -0.48
N GLY A 311 -16.53 -30.66 0.73
CA GLY A 311 -15.12 -30.75 1.07
C GLY A 311 -14.58 -32.18 1.08
N ALA A 312 -13.28 -32.30 0.84
CA ALA A 312 -12.55 -33.56 1.02
C ALA A 312 -11.14 -33.31 1.58
N LEU A 313 -10.67 -34.24 2.41
CA LEU A 313 -9.28 -34.32 2.87
C LEU A 313 -8.67 -35.61 2.34
N GLY A 314 -7.47 -35.52 1.76
CA GLY A 314 -6.74 -36.67 1.22
C GLY A 314 -5.25 -36.64 1.52
N ARG A 315 -4.57 -37.75 1.22
CA ARG A 315 -3.11 -37.87 1.26
C ARG A 315 -2.59 -38.31 -0.10
N LEU A 316 -1.43 -37.82 -0.52
CA LEU A 316 -0.80 -38.27 -1.76
C LEU A 316 -0.18 -39.66 -1.54
N TRP A 317 -0.63 -40.68 -2.27
CA TRP A 317 -0.04 -42.02 -2.22
C TRP A 317 0.98 -42.18 -3.35
N GLN A 318 2.28 -42.16 -3.03
CA GLN A 318 3.30 -42.53 -4.01
C GLN A 318 3.46 -44.06 -4.04
N SER A 319 2.97 -44.66 -5.13
CA SER A 319 3.24 -46.07 -5.43
C SER A 319 4.71 -46.23 -5.83
N ASN A 320 5.54 -46.85 -5.00
CA ASN A 320 6.86 -47.32 -5.42
C ASN A 320 6.69 -48.35 -6.54
N ARG A 321 6.92 -47.95 -7.80
CA ARG A 321 7.16 -48.84 -8.93
C ARG A 321 8.51 -48.50 -9.55
#